data_AF-A0A8E0IS75-F1
#
_entry.id   AF-A0A8E0IS75-F1
#
_cell.length_a   1.000
_cell.length_b   1.000
_cell.length_c   1.000
_cell.angle_alpha   90.00
_cell.angle_beta   90.00
_cell.angle_gamma   90.00
#
_symmetry.space_group_name_H-M   'P 1'
#
loop_
_entity.id
_entity.type
_entity.pdbx_description
1 polymer ?
#
loop_
_entity_poly.entity_id
_entity_poly.type
_entity_poly.pdbx_seq_one_letter_code
_entity_poly.pdbx_strand_id
1 'polypeptide(L)'
;MVAEIFTAKQWQTAEQWNNGWLFVMAVVILIVIIHLQIVGFYIHEHWKWWLIVPFALVCIGLAGFSWARTDNAANVQFNQWATKITPQIRTKKPALFKYVPIPIDEIRTYAGLNDYPTLTTLPMYTRHQITAPVTYLGRDAHEAYFKFRGLVYRYAGPTHIGQVAALVGYRFHLKDRGYAQLGFIDPVKTFTATLVIPRAQASQQYTPTNEVVVTLDQMGGEWTTEKVYHG
;
A
#
# COMPACT_ATOMS: atom_id res chain seq x y z
N MET A 1 -20.69 8.31 -8.11
CA MET A 1 -19.68 7.64 -8.96
C MET A 1 -19.43 6.27 -8.39
N VAL A 2 -19.84 5.23 -9.10
CA VAL A 2 -19.47 3.85 -8.76
C VAL A 2 -17.95 3.80 -8.89
N ALA A 3 -17.23 3.57 -7.80
CA ALA A 3 -15.79 3.35 -7.88
C ALA A 3 -15.61 2.14 -8.80
N GLU A 4 -15.12 2.38 -10.02
CA GLU A 4 -14.76 1.30 -10.92
C GLU A 4 -13.86 0.34 -10.15
N ILE A 5 -14.30 -0.91 -10.03
CA ILE A 5 -13.56 -1.93 -9.31
C ILE A 5 -12.29 -2.17 -10.10
N PHE A 6 -11.18 -1.58 -9.65
CA PHE A 6 -9.87 -1.87 -10.23
C PHE A 6 -9.56 -3.33 -9.96
N THR A 7 -9.44 -4.12 -11.03
CA THR A 7 -9.30 -5.58 -10.97
C THR A 7 -7.82 -5.98 -10.88
N ALA A 8 -7.56 -7.19 -10.36
CA ALA A 8 -6.20 -7.74 -10.35
C ALA A 8 -5.58 -7.81 -11.76
N LYS A 9 -6.38 -8.06 -12.80
CA LYS A 9 -5.91 -8.04 -14.20
C LYS A 9 -5.49 -6.64 -14.66
N GLN A 10 -6.27 -5.61 -14.32
CA GLN A 10 -5.89 -4.22 -14.61
C GLN A 10 -4.60 -3.84 -13.87
N TRP A 11 -4.46 -4.26 -12.60
CA TRP A 11 -3.22 -4.09 -11.83
C TRP A 11 -2.03 -4.73 -12.53
N GLN A 12 -2.12 -6.02 -12.84
CA GLN A 12 -1.05 -6.76 -13.51
C GLN A 12 -0.65 -6.11 -14.84
N THR A 13 -1.64 -5.68 -15.63
CA THR A 13 -1.39 -5.07 -16.94
C THR A 13 -0.68 -3.72 -16.80
N ALA A 14 -1.13 -2.86 -15.89
CA ALA A 14 -0.47 -1.60 -15.60
C ALA A 14 0.95 -1.83 -15.04
N GLU A 15 1.11 -2.80 -14.16
CA GLU A 15 2.40 -3.11 -13.57
C GLU A 15 3.43 -3.66 -14.57
N GLN A 16 3.01 -4.56 -15.46
CA GLN A 16 3.85 -5.05 -16.56
C GLN A 16 4.18 -3.95 -17.58
N TRP A 17 3.27 -3.01 -17.79
CA TRP A 17 3.53 -1.84 -18.61
C TRP A 17 4.65 -0.99 -18.00
N ASN A 18 4.49 -0.54 -16.75
CA ASN A 18 5.43 0.38 -16.11
C ASN A 18 6.79 -0.27 -15.77
N ASN A 19 6.82 -1.55 -15.39
CA ASN A 19 8.06 -2.23 -14.97
C ASN A 19 8.72 -3.10 -16.07
N GLY A 20 8.12 -3.17 -17.26
CA GLY A 20 8.56 -4.07 -18.33
C GLY A 20 8.50 -3.40 -19.70
N TRP A 21 7.31 -3.29 -20.26
CA TRP A 21 7.13 -2.82 -21.63
C TRP A 21 7.62 -1.39 -21.86
N LEU A 22 7.41 -0.48 -20.90
CA LEU A 22 7.89 0.89 -21.00
C LEU A 22 9.42 0.94 -21.12
N PHE A 23 10.13 0.14 -20.32
CA PHE A 23 11.58 0.00 -20.41
C PHE A 23 12.02 -0.59 -21.75
N VAL A 24 11.35 -1.65 -22.23
CA VAL A 24 11.64 -2.25 -23.54
C VAL A 24 11.46 -1.25 -24.68
N MET A 25 10.37 -0.48 -24.67
CA MET A 25 10.13 0.54 -25.69
C MET A 25 11.20 1.63 -25.67
N ALA A 26 11.60 2.09 -24.48
CA ALA A 26 12.68 3.06 -24.34
C ALA A 26 14.01 2.55 -24.91
N VAL A 27 14.37 1.29 -24.62
CA VAL A 27 15.59 0.65 -25.14
C VAL A 27 15.52 0.49 -26.66
N VAL A 28 14.40 0.04 -27.21
CA VAL A 28 14.22 -0.12 -28.68
C VAL A 28 14.34 1.23 -29.39
N ILE A 29 13.69 2.27 -28.88
CA ILE A 29 13.77 3.63 -29.45
C ILE A 29 15.23 4.12 -29.41
N LEU A 30 15.93 3.92 -28.29
CA LEU A 30 17.33 4.32 -28.16
C LEU A 30 18.24 3.61 -29.17
N ILE A 31 18.07 2.29 -29.33
CA ILE A 31 18.83 1.50 -30.31
C ILE A 31 18.59 2.02 -31.72
N VAL A 32 17.33 2.28 -32.10
CA VAL A 32 17.02 2.82 -33.43
C VAL A 32 17.66 4.19 -33.62
N ILE A 33 17.58 5.09 -32.63
CA ILE A 33 18.22 6.42 -32.71
C ILE A 33 19.73 6.31 -32.94
N ILE A 34 20.42 5.40 -32.24
CA ILE A 34 21.86 5.18 -32.43
C ILE A 34 22.16 4.74 -33.86
N HIS A 35 21.39 3.79 -34.40
CA HIS A 35 21.58 3.33 -35.79
C HIS A 35 21.31 4.45 -36.80
N LEU A 36 20.29 5.28 -36.57
CA LEU A 36 19.99 6.43 -37.40
C LEU A 36 21.11 7.47 -37.38
N GLN A 37 21.76 7.70 -36.25
CA GLN A 37 22.93 8.57 -36.15
C GLN A 37 24.11 8.01 -36.96
N ILE A 38 24.41 6.72 -36.82
CA ILE A 38 25.47 6.07 -37.60
C ILE A 38 25.20 6.22 -39.10
N VAL A 39 24.00 5.89 -39.56
CA VAL A 39 23.61 6.07 -40.97
C VAL A 39 23.72 7.53 -41.39
N GLY A 40 23.26 8.46 -40.55
CA GLY A 40 23.30 9.89 -40.80
C GLY A 40 24.71 10.44 -41.00
N PHE A 41 25.67 9.99 -40.18
CA PHE A 41 27.07 10.46 -40.18
C PHE A 41 27.95 9.77 -41.22
N TYR A 42 27.78 8.47 -41.44
CA TYR A 42 28.71 7.69 -42.26
C TYR A 42 28.27 7.54 -43.72
N ILE A 43 26.97 7.56 -44.01
CA ILE A 43 26.45 7.47 -45.39
C ILE A 43 26.27 8.90 -45.91
N HIS A 44 26.84 9.22 -47.07
CA HIS A 44 26.80 10.58 -47.64
C HIS A 44 25.75 10.70 -48.76
N GLU A 45 25.26 9.57 -49.24
CA GLU A 45 24.32 9.47 -50.33
C GLU A 45 22.89 9.87 -49.92
N HIS A 46 22.18 10.55 -50.82
CA HIS A 46 20.82 11.04 -50.57
C HIS A 46 19.78 9.93 -50.32
N TRP A 47 20.03 8.69 -50.78
CA TRP A 47 19.12 7.57 -50.56
C TRP A 47 18.97 7.20 -49.07
N LYS A 48 19.93 7.58 -48.20
CA LYS A 48 19.86 7.33 -46.75
C LYS A 48 18.58 7.88 -46.11
N TRP A 49 18.02 8.97 -46.65
CA TRP A 49 16.79 9.56 -46.16
C TRP A 49 15.56 8.68 -46.35
N TRP A 50 15.55 7.80 -47.36
CA TRP A 50 14.53 6.77 -47.52
C TRP A 50 14.54 5.74 -46.40
N LEU A 51 15.66 5.62 -45.67
CA LEU A 51 15.80 4.76 -44.50
C LEU A 51 15.57 5.57 -43.21
N ILE A 52 16.16 6.76 -43.08
CA ILE A 52 16.05 7.58 -41.86
C ILE A 52 14.60 8.00 -41.58
N VAL A 53 13.88 8.51 -42.58
CA VAL A 53 12.53 9.06 -42.41
C VAL A 53 11.52 8.02 -41.89
N PRO A 54 11.36 6.82 -42.49
CA PRO A 54 10.39 5.85 -41.98
C PRO A 54 10.74 5.34 -40.58
N PHE A 55 12.02 5.09 -40.28
CA PHE A 55 12.43 4.67 -38.94
C PHE A 55 12.21 5.78 -37.89
N ALA A 56 12.44 7.04 -38.24
CA ALA A 56 12.09 8.17 -37.37
C ALA A 56 10.58 8.24 -37.10
N LEU A 57 9.74 8.02 -38.12
CA LEU A 57 8.28 7.96 -37.96
C LEU A 57 7.85 6.80 -37.05
N VAL A 58 8.49 5.63 -37.16
CA VAL A 58 8.25 4.49 -36.25
C VAL A 58 8.59 4.87 -34.81
N CYS A 59 9.73 5.53 -34.57
CA CYS A 59 10.10 6.00 -33.22
C CYS A 59 9.08 6.99 -32.65
N ILE A 60 8.61 7.95 -33.47
CA ILE A 60 7.57 8.90 -33.06
C ILE A 60 6.26 8.17 -32.74
N GLY A 61 5.87 7.19 -33.56
CA GLY A 61 4.68 6.37 -33.32
C GLY A 61 4.77 5.56 -32.03
N LEU A 62 5.91 4.91 -31.77
CA LEU A 62 6.15 4.16 -30.53
C LEU A 62 6.17 5.08 -29.30
N ALA A 63 6.76 6.25 -29.40
CA ALA A 63 6.76 7.26 -28.33
C ALA A 63 5.33 7.75 -28.05
N GLY A 64 4.56 8.08 -29.10
CA GLY A 64 3.16 8.50 -28.98
C GLY A 64 2.26 7.40 -28.38
N PHE A 65 2.42 6.15 -28.81
CA PHE A 65 1.74 5.01 -28.22
C PHE A 65 2.10 4.83 -26.74
N SER A 66 3.39 4.93 -26.41
CA SER A 66 3.87 4.78 -25.03
C SER A 66 3.33 5.88 -24.12
N TRP A 67 3.27 7.12 -24.61
CA TRP A 67 2.63 8.24 -23.92
C TRP A 67 1.15 7.97 -23.67
N ALA A 68 0.38 7.70 -24.72
CA ALA A 68 -1.06 7.46 -24.62
C ALA A 68 -1.41 6.31 -23.67
N ARG A 69 -0.60 5.24 -23.66
CA ARG A 69 -0.80 4.11 -22.77
C ARG A 69 -0.47 4.42 -21.31
N THR A 70 0.52 5.28 -21.07
CA THR A 70 0.96 5.71 -19.74
C THR A 70 0.00 6.72 -19.11
N ASP A 71 -0.59 7.58 -19.94
CA ASP A 71 -1.53 8.65 -19.53
C ASP A 71 -2.99 8.17 -19.41
N ASN A 72 -3.28 6.92 -19.77
CA ASN A 72 -4.61 6.35 -19.58
C ASN A 72 -5.00 6.35 -18.08
N ALA A 73 -6.24 6.72 -17.78
CA ALA A 73 -6.83 6.75 -16.44
C ALA A 73 -6.50 5.54 -15.56
N ALA A 74 -6.55 4.32 -16.11
CA ALA A 74 -6.22 3.11 -15.36
C ALA A 74 -4.75 3.06 -14.91
N ASN A 75 -3.83 3.57 -15.74
CA ASN A 75 -2.41 3.64 -15.41
C ASN A 75 -2.10 4.77 -14.42
N VAL A 76 -2.79 5.91 -14.56
CA VAL A 76 -2.70 7.03 -13.61
C VAL A 76 -3.16 6.58 -12.22
N GLN A 77 -4.30 5.90 -12.12
CA GLN A 77 -4.79 5.33 -10.86
C GLN A 77 -3.81 4.29 -10.29
N PHE A 78 -3.29 3.40 -11.13
CA PHE A 78 -2.24 2.46 -10.71
C PHE A 78 -1.04 3.19 -10.10
N ASN A 79 -0.51 4.22 -10.76
CA ASN A 79 0.66 4.97 -10.26
C ASN A 79 0.37 5.64 -8.91
N GLN A 80 -0.84 6.13 -8.68
CA GLN A 80 -1.25 6.71 -7.39
C GLN A 80 -1.33 5.68 -6.25
N TRP A 81 -1.72 4.43 -6.55
CA TRP A 81 -1.78 3.37 -5.55
C TRP A 81 -0.45 2.65 -5.37
N ALA A 82 0.37 2.55 -6.43
CA ALA A 82 1.66 1.89 -6.41
C ALA A 82 2.62 2.51 -5.37
N THR A 83 2.58 3.83 -5.18
CA THR A 83 3.38 4.55 -4.17
C THR A 83 3.00 4.20 -2.74
N LYS A 84 1.81 3.64 -2.53
CA LYS A 84 1.28 3.26 -1.21
C LYS A 84 1.51 1.78 -0.89
N ILE A 85 2.11 1.02 -1.81
CA ILE A 85 2.35 -0.40 -1.60
C ILE A 85 3.62 -0.58 -0.77
N THR A 86 3.45 -1.12 0.43
CA THR A 86 4.56 -1.42 1.34
C THR A 86 4.76 -2.94 1.46
N PRO A 87 5.94 -3.38 1.95
CA PRO A 87 6.20 -4.78 2.30
C PRO A 87 5.21 -5.35 3.34
N GLN A 88 4.44 -4.50 4.04
CA GLN A 88 3.40 -4.94 4.97
C GLN A 88 2.27 -5.70 4.29
N ILE A 89 1.93 -5.29 3.06
CA ILE A 89 0.73 -5.74 2.36
C ILE A 89 1.03 -6.50 1.07
N ARG A 90 2.32 -6.59 0.70
CA ARG A 90 2.77 -7.30 -0.48
C ARG A 90 4.12 -7.97 -0.24
N THR A 91 4.23 -9.24 -0.58
CA THR A 91 5.43 -10.08 -0.35
C THR A 91 6.26 -10.32 -1.60
N LYS A 92 5.78 -9.85 -2.76
CA LYS A 92 6.49 -9.93 -4.04
C LYS A 92 6.47 -8.56 -4.70
N LYS A 93 7.62 -8.12 -5.21
CA LYS A 93 7.73 -6.89 -6.01
C LYS A 93 7.86 -7.22 -7.50
N PRO A 94 7.34 -6.36 -8.39
CA PRO A 94 7.59 -6.52 -9.81
C PRO A 94 9.09 -6.33 -10.11
N ALA A 95 9.64 -7.24 -10.89
CA ALA A 95 10.89 -7.11 -11.62
C ALA A 95 10.58 -7.31 -13.11
N LEU A 96 11.49 -6.98 -14.02
CA LEU A 96 11.28 -7.06 -15.47
C LEU A 96 10.50 -8.34 -15.90
N PHE A 97 9.21 -8.18 -16.21
CA PHE A 97 8.23 -9.23 -16.54
C PHE A 97 7.99 -10.36 -15.52
N LYS A 98 8.52 -10.29 -14.30
CA LYS A 98 8.37 -11.34 -13.28
C LYS A 98 8.14 -10.77 -11.87
N TYR A 99 7.72 -11.63 -10.96
CA TYR A 99 7.58 -11.28 -9.54
C TYR A 99 8.74 -11.87 -8.74
N VAL A 100 9.44 -11.02 -7.99
CA VAL A 100 10.53 -11.45 -7.10
C VAL A 100 10.10 -11.27 -5.63
N PRO A 101 10.46 -12.21 -4.73
CA PRO A 101 10.18 -12.06 -3.31
C PRO A 101 10.82 -10.79 -2.74
N ILE A 102 10.13 -10.14 -1.81
CA ILE A 102 10.72 -9.07 -1.01
C ILE A 102 11.58 -9.70 0.09
N PRO A 103 12.80 -9.20 0.34
CA PRO A 103 13.66 -9.67 1.44
C PRO A 103 12.95 -9.62 2.81
N ILE A 104 13.23 -10.62 3.66
CA ILE A 104 12.54 -10.78 4.96
C ILE A 104 12.84 -9.62 5.91
N ASP A 105 14.05 -9.08 5.87
CA ASP A 105 14.49 -7.91 6.62
C ASP A 105 13.69 -6.65 6.26
N GLU A 106 13.40 -6.43 4.97
CA GLU A 106 12.49 -5.38 4.52
C GLU A 106 11.10 -5.61 5.14
N ILE A 107 10.53 -6.82 5.03
CA ILE A 107 9.19 -7.13 5.56
C ILE A 107 9.09 -6.90 7.07
N ARG A 108 10.11 -7.30 7.85
CA ARG A 108 10.12 -7.16 9.32
C ARG A 108 9.96 -5.72 9.78
N THR A 109 10.54 -4.77 9.04
CA THR A 109 10.44 -3.33 9.33
C THR A 109 9.00 -2.84 9.26
N TYR A 110 8.17 -3.44 8.41
CA TYR A 110 6.79 -3.03 8.18
C TYR A 110 5.75 -3.89 8.93
N ALA A 111 6.11 -5.07 9.43
CA ALA A 111 5.19 -6.04 10.06
C ALA A 111 4.48 -5.53 11.33
N GLY A 112 4.99 -4.46 11.95
CA GLY A 112 4.43 -3.85 13.16
C GLY A 112 3.68 -2.54 12.93
N LEU A 113 3.68 -1.99 11.71
CA LEU A 113 3.13 -0.66 11.44
C LEU A 113 1.60 -0.68 11.45
N ASN A 114 0.99 0.37 11.98
CA ASN A 114 -0.44 0.58 11.86
C ASN A 114 -0.71 1.59 10.75
N ASP A 115 -0.95 1.10 9.53
CA ASP A 115 -1.19 1.94 8.35
C ASP A 115 -2.60 1.75 7.75
N TYR A 116 -3.59 1.57 8.61
CA TYR A 116 -4.98 1.38 8.18
C TYR A 116 -5.53 2.51 7.28
N PRO A 117 -5.13 3.80 7.42
CA PRO A 117 -5.62 4.84 6.52
C PRO A 117 -5.19 4.57 5.08
N THR A 118 -3.94 4.19 4.86
CA THR A 118 -3.42 3.85 3.53
C THR A 118 -4.16 2.65 2.96
N LEU A 119 -4.29 1.56 3.74
CA LEU A 119 -5.01 0.35 3.32
C LEU A 119 -6.48 0.64 2.94
N THR A 120 -7.12 1.61 3.60
CA THR A 120 -8.50 2.04 3.28
C THR A 120 -8.60 2.67 1.89
N THR A 121 -7.53 3.29 1.39
CA THR A 121 -7.52 3.92 0.06
C THR A 121 -7.22 2.95 -1.08
N LEU A 122 -6.78 1.75 -0.76
CA LEU A 122 -6.29 0.78 -1.75
C LEU A 122 -7.45 -0.01 -2.36
N PRO A 123 -7.48 -0.18 -3.69
CA PRO A 123 -8.65 -0.74 -4.39
C PRO A 123 -8.81 -2.23 -4.14
N MET A 124 -7.74 -2.96 -3.79
CA MET A 124 -7.75 -4.40 -3.58
C MET A 124 -8.30 -4.84 -2.22
N TYR A 125 -8.48 -3.92 -1.26
CA TYR A 125 -8.93 -4.29 0.08
C TYR A 125 -10.38 -3.89 0.35
N THR A 126 -11.10 -4.79 1.02
CA THR A 126 -12.30 -4.49 1.79
C THR A 126 -11.91 -4.34 3.26
N ARG A 127 -12.63 -3.48 3.98
CA ARG A 127 -12.44 -3.29 5.42
C ARG A 127 -13.68 -3.75 6.17
N HIS A 128 -13.47 -4.44 7.28
CA HIS A 128 -14.50 -4.79 8.24
C HIS A 128 -14.12 -4.21 9.59
N GLN A 129 -15.05 -3.47 10.20
CA GLN A 129 -14.85 -2.95 11.53
C GLN A 129 -14.91 -4.10 12.54
N ILE A 130 -13.91 -4.16 13.42
CA ILE A 130 -13.84 -5.10 14.54
C ILE A 130 -13.96 -4.28 15.81
N THR A 131 -14.85 -4.72 16.70
CA THR A 131 -15.06 -4.10 18.01
C THR A 131 -14.84 -5.16 19.08
N ALA A 132 -13.86 -4.93 19.95
CA ALA A 132 -13.57 -5.77 21.10
C ALA A 132 -14.02 -5.05 22.38
N PRO A 133 -14.92 -5.64 23.18
CA PRO A 133 -15.29 -5.05 24.46
C PRO A 133 -14.06 -5.05 25.39
N VAL A 134 -13.83 -3.93 26.08
CA VAL A 134 -12.74 -3.77 27.05
C VAL A 134 -13.30 -3.17 28.33
N THR A 135 -12.57 -3.29 29.43
CA THR A 135 -12.92 -2.57 30.67
C THR A 135 -12.05 -1.33 30.76
N TYR A 136 -12.65 -0.15 30.63
CA TYR A 136 -11.91 1.10 30.83
C TYR A 136 -11.55 1.29 32.31
N LEU A 137 -10.30 1.64 32.59
CA LEU A 137 -9.80 1.81 33.96
C LEU A 137 -9.66 3.28 34.34
N GLY A 138 -9.49 4.14 33.35
CA GLY A 138 -9.27 5.58 33.51
C GLY A 138 -8.15 6.06 32.61
N ARG A 139 -7.80 7.34 32.75
CA ARG A 139 -6.70 7.98 32.02
C ARG A 139 -5.80 8.75 32.98
N ASP A 140 -4.57 8.94 32.59
CA ASP A 140 -3.72 9.98 33.16
C ASP A 140 -3.70 11.21 32.23
N ALA A 141 -2.68 12.06 32.38
CA ALA A 141 -2.53 13.26 31.56
C ALA A 141 -2.27 12.96 30.06
N HIS A 142 -1.75 11.78 29.71
CA HIS A 142 -1.26 11.45 28.37
C HIS A 142 -1.86 10.16 27.80
N GLU A 143 -2.19 9.19 28.64
CA GLU A 143 -2.52 7.82 28.23
C GLU A 143 -3.82 7.35 28.87
N ALA A 144 -4.57 6.56 28.11
CA ALA A 144 -5.76 5.84 28.57
C ALA A 144 -5.38 4.41 28.95
N TYR A 145 -6.04 3.87 29.97
CA TYR A 145 -5.80 2.52 30.46
C TYR A 145 -7.08 1.69 30.35
N PHE A 146 -6.93 0.46 29.87
CA PHE A 146 -8.03 -0.49 29.79
C PHE A 146 -7.56 -1.90 30.09
N LYS A 147 -8.45 -2.72 30.61
CA LYS A 147 -8.24 -4.15 30.83
C LYS A 147 -8.87 -4.96 29.70
N PHE A 148 -8.11 -5.92 29.18
CA PHE A 148 -8.59 -6.87 28.19
C PHE A 148 -7.96 -8.24 28.46
N ARG A 149 -8.79 -9.30 28.47
CA ARG A 149 -8.36 -10.69 28.74
C ARG A 149 -7.43 -10.82 29.97
N GLY A 150 -7.70 -10.05 31.02
CA GLY A 150 -6.96 -10.13 32.29
C GLY A 150 -5.72 -9.23 32.38
N LEU A 151 -5.25 -8.64 31.27
CA LEU A 151 -4.08 -7.75 31.24
C LEU A 151 -4.49 -6.27 31.13
N VAL A 152 -3.65 -5.39 31.64
CA VAL A 152 -3.84 -3.94 31.58
C VAL A 152 -2.99 -3.35 30.48
N TYR A 153 -3.66 -2.64 29.58
CA TYR A 153 -3.08 -2.03 28.40
C TYR A 153 -3.05 -0.52 28.54
N ARG A 154 -1.98 0.04 28.02
CA ARG A 154 -1.77 1.48 27.86
C ARG A 154 -2.07 1.89 26.44
N TYR A 155 -2.81 2.98 26.29
CA TYR A 155 -3.30 3.46 25.00
C TYR A 155 -3.03 4.95 24.84
N ALA A 156 -2.15 5.29 23.90
CA ALA A 156 -1.82 6.66 23.54
C ALA A 156 -2.48 7.12 22.22
N GLY A 157 -3.38 6.32 21.65
CA GLY A 157 -3.99 6.58 20.34
C GLY A 157 -5.26 7.43 20.38
N PRO A 158 -5.97 7.57 19.24
CA PRO A 158 -7.23 8.30 19.16
C PRO A 158 -8.31 7.72 20.07
N THR A 159 -9.04 8.55 20.80
CA THR A 159 -10.15 8.13 21.67
C THR A 159 -11.47 8.73 21.20
N HIS A 160 -12.57 8.03 21.47
CA HIS A 160 -13.93 8.50 21.16
C HIS A 160 -14.85 8.29 22.36
N ILE A 161 -15.77 9.22 22.63
CA ILE A 161 -16.74 9.06 23.72
C ILE A 161 -17.97 8.29 23.23
N GLY A 162 -18.25 7.15 23.85
CA GLY A 162 -19.39 6.30 23.54
C GLY A 162 -20.15 5.83 24.78
N GLN A 163 -21.02 4.84 24.58
CA GLN A 163 -21.80 4.25 25.68
C GLN A 163 -21.02 3.18 26.44
N VAL A 164 -20.30 2.32 25.72
CA VAL A 164 -19.61 1.15 26.27
C VAL A 164 -18.14 1.19 25.89
N ALA A 165 -17.27 0.78 26.81
CA ALA A 165 -15.84 0.71 26.60
C ALA A 165 -15.51 -0.37 25.56
N ALA A 166 -14.85 0.02 24.48
CA ALA A 166 -14.49 -0.91 23.42
C ALA A 166 -13.25 -0.46 22.65
N LEU A 167 -12.40 -1.41 22.28
CA LEU A 167 -11.34 -1.19 21.31
C LEU A 167 -11.91 -1.41 19.90
N VAL A 168 -11.78 -0.41 19.03
CA VAL A 168 -12.30 -0.43 17.67
C VAL A 168 -11.15 -0.38 16.69
N GLY A 169 -11.22 -1.21 15.66
CA GLY A 169 -10.24 -1.28 14.59
C GLY A 169 -10.80 -1.86 13.31
N TYR A 170 -9.92 -2.14 12.36
CA TYR A 170 -10.28 -2.66 11.05
C TYR A 170 -9.50 -3.92 10.72
N ARG A 171 -10.18 -4.94 10.20
CA ARG A 171 -9.56 -6.08 9.52
C ARG A 171 -9.74 -5.91 8.02
N PHE A 172 -8.67 -6.12 7.28
CA PHE A 172 -8.66 -5.98 5.82
C PHE A 172 -8.63 -7.34 5.16
N HIS A 173 -9.35 -7.46 4.05
CA HIS A 173 -9.40 -8.67 3.23
C HIS A 173 -9.31 -8.30 1.76
N LEU A 174 -8.56 -9.09 0.99
CA LEU A 174 -8.47 -8.98 -0.45
C LEU A 174 -9.84 -9.22 -1.08
N LYS A 175 -10.24 -8.32 -1.97
CA LYS A 175 -11.50 -8.42 -2.72
C LYS A 175 -11.52 -9.60 -3.69
N ASP A 176 -10.34 -9.99 -4.18
CA ASP A 176 -10.19 -10.95 -5.26
C ASP A 176 -8.92 -11.79 -5.11
N ARG A 177 -9.00 -13.09 -5.43
CA ARG A 177 -7.88 -14.04 -5.30
C ARG A 177 -6.75 -13.76 -6.29
N GLY A 178 -7.01 -13.06 -7.39
CA GLY A 178 -6.00 -12.62 -8.34
C GLY A 178 -4.97 -11.70 -7.69
N TYR A 179 -5.36 -10.86 -6.72
CA TYR A 179 -4.40 -10.04 -5.98
C TYR A 179 -3.43 -10.90 -5.15
N ALA A 180 -3.88 -12.00 -4.58
CA ALA A 180 -3.00 -12.93 -3.87
C ALA A 180 -1.93 -13.54 -4.81
N GLN A 181 -2.28 -13.81 -6.07
CA GLN A 181 -1.32 -14.30 -7.09
C GLN A 181 -0.24 -13.26 -7.40
N LEU A 182 -0.57 -11.96 -7.34
CA LEU A 182 0.35 -10.84 -7.52
C LEU A 182 1.22 -10.56 -6.28
N GLY A 183 1.05 -11.35 -5.22
CA GLY A 183 1.81 -11.29 -3.97
C GLY A 183 1.22 -10.39 -2.90
N PHE A 184 0.00 -9.87 -3.07
CA PHE A 184 -0.71 -9.20 -1.98
C PHE A 184 -1.16 -10.22 -0.93
N ILE A 185 -1.25 -9.80 0.33
CA ILE A 185 -1.60 -10.69 1.44
C ILE A 185 -2.78 -10.14 2.23
N ASP A 186 -3.56 -11.03 2.82
CA ASP A 186 -4.55 -10.66 3.83
C ASP A 186 -3.82 -10.36 5.16
N PRO A 187 -3.90 -9.12 5.69
CA PRO A 187 -3.31 -8.83 6.98
C PRO A 187 -3.98 -9.65 8.08
N VAL A 188 -3.18 -10.39 8.85
CA VAL A 188 -3.70 -11.23 9.93
C VAL A 188 -4.16 -10.37 11.13
N LYS A 189 -3.51 -9.24 11.37
CA LYS A 189 -3.78 -8.37 12.52
C LYS A 189 -4.97 -7.44 12.29
N THR A 190 -5.66 -7.09 13.38
CA THR A 190 -6.64 -6.01 13.39
C THR A 190 -5.92 -4.68 13.59
N PHE A 191 -6.13 -3.74 12.69
CA PHE A 191 -5.51 -2.42 12.77
C PHE A 191 -6.28 -1.55 13.74
N THR A 192 -5.62 -1.12 14.82
CA THR A 192 -6.23 -0.32 15.87
C THR A 192 -6.61 1.07 15.35
N ALA A 193 -7.87 1.48 15.51
CA ALA A 193 -8.34 2.77 15.05
C ALA A 193 -8.65 3.72 16.21
N THR A 194 -9.40 3.25 17.21
CA THR A 194 -9.76 4.08 18.36
C THR A 194 -10.13 3.26 19.59
N LEU A 195 -9.95 3.85 20.77
CA LEU A 195 -10.54 3.38 22.03
C LEU A 195 -11.80 4.18 22.34
N VAL A 196 -12.92 3.47 22.49
CA VAL A 196 -14.19 4.04 22.94
C VAL A 196 -14.19 4.11 24.46
N ILE A 197 -14.39 5.30 25.00
CA ILE A 197 -14.46 5.58 26.44
C ILE A 197 -15.93 5.80 26.83
N PRO A 198 -16.45 5.11 27.86
CA PRO A 198 -17.81 5.35 28.35
C PRO A 198 -17.97 6.78 28.82
N ARG A 199 -19.05 7.44 28.40
CA ARG A 199 -19.34 8.83 28.82
C ARG A 199 -19.36 9.00 30.35
N ALA A 200 -19.88 8.00 31.07
CA ALA A 200 -19.93 8.00 32.53
C ALA A 200 -18.54 7.95 33.20
N GLN A 201 -17.51 7.49 32.49
CA GLN A 201 -16.16 7.29 33.00
C GLN A 201 -15.15 8.23 32.34
N ALA A 202 -15.58 9.21 31.54
CA ALA A 202 -14.70 10.08 30.78
C ALA A 202 -13.69 10.86 31.64
N SER A 203 -14.07 11.19 32.88
CA SER A 203 -13.23 11.90 33.85
C SER A 203 -12.50 10.98 34.84
N GLN A 204 -12.62 9.66 34.69
CA GLN A 204 -12.00 8.70 35.59
C GLN A 204 -10.48 8.73 35.44
N GLN A 205 -9.79 8.99 36.54
CA GLN A 205 -8.33 8.94 36.59
C GLN A 205 -7.84 7.55 36.99
N TYR A 206 -6.73 7.12 36.40
CA TYR A 206 -6.09 5.86 36.76
C TYR A 206 -4.58 6.04 36.85
N THR A 207 -4.00 5.61 37.97
CA THR A 207 -2.55 5.55 38.17
C THR A 207 -2.17 4.10 38.46
N PRO A 208 -1.51 3.40 37.53
CA PRO A 208 -1.12 2.02 37.73
C PRO A 208 -0.12 1.95 38.89
N THR A 209 -0.49 1.25 39.97
CA THR A 209 0.31 1.26 41.21
C THR A 209 1.12 -0.01 41.41
N ASN A 210 0.78 -1.14 40.77
CA ASN A 210 1.51 -2.43 40.84
C ASN A 210 1.18 -3.43 39.69
N GLU A 211 0.51 -3.01 38.61
CA GLU A 211 0.14 -3.90 37.51
C GLU A 211 1.18 -3.88 36.39
N VAL A 212 1.41 -5.03 35.74
CA VAL A 212 2.20 -5.09 34.50
C VAL A 212 1.38 -4.42 33.39
N VAL A 213 1.75 -3.20 33.05
CA VAL A 213 1.14 -2.44 31.97
C VAL A 213 1.85 -2.78 30.66
N VAL A 214 1.09 -3.31 29.71
CA VAL A 214 1.59 -3.72 28.40
C VAL A 214 1.11 -2.77 27.30
N THR A 215 1.86 -2.69 26.21
CA THR A 215 1.47 -1.96 25.00
C THR A 215 0.67 -2.85 24.06
N LEU A 216 -0.11 -2.25 23.17
CA LEU A 216 -1.03 -2.97 22.27
C LEU A 216 -0.34 -3.96 21.33
N ASP A 217 0.89 -3.68 20.92
CA ASP A 217 1.72 -4.61 20.15
C ASP A 217 1.97 -5.95 20.87
N GLN A 218 1.90 -5.97 22.20
CA GLN A 218 2.08 -7.16 23.04
C GLN A 218 0.76 -7.93 23.28
N MET A 219 -0.36 -7.50 22.70
CA MET A 219 -1.68 -8.15 22.79
C MET A 219 -1.76 -9.43 21.94
N GLY A 220 -0.76 -10.31 22.06
CA GLY A 220 -0.66 -11.57 21.33
C GLY A 220 -0.52 -11.42 19.82
N GLY A 221 -0.18 -10.22 19.33
CA GLY A 221 -0.15 -9.91 17.90
C GLY A 221 -1.53 -9.90 17.24
N GLU A 222 -2.63 -9.91 17.98
CA GLU A 222 -3.99 -9.83 17.42
C GLU A 222 -4.30 -8.42 16.88
N TRP A 223 -3.77 -7.39 17.54
CA TRP A 223 -3.97 -5.98 17.19
C TRP A 223 -2.62 -5.32 16.82
N THR A 224 -2.67 -4.29 15.97
CA THR A 224 -1.51 -3.44 15.70
C THR A 224 -1.33 -2.41 16.82
N THR A 225 -0.19 -1.72 16.80
CA THR A 225 0.04 -0.54 17.65
C THR A 225 -1.03 0.52 17.44
N GLU A 226 -1.17 1.42 18.41
CA GLU A 226 -2.05 2.59 18.36
C GLU A 226 -1.48 3.75 17.52
N LYS A 227 -0.17 3.71 17.23
CA LYS A 227 0.53 4.75 16.47
C LYS A 227 0.37 4.53 14.98
N VAL A 228 -0.38 5.43 14.35
CA VAL A 228 -0.56 5.42 12.90
C VAL A 228 0.77 5.79 12.23
N TYR A 229 1.17 4.99 11.25
CA TYR A 229 2.33 5.31 10.42
C TYR A 229 1.96 6.42 9.44
N HIS A 230 2.77 7.48 9.44
CA HIS A 230 2.73 8.54 8.44
C HIS A 230 3.98 8.38 7.58
N GLY A 231 3.81 7.69 6.44
CA GLY A 231 4.86 7.55 5.43
C GLY A 231 5.09 8.84 4.66
#